data_AF-A0A958V4E8-F1
#
_entry.id   AF-A0A958V4E8-F1
#
_cell.length_a   1.000
_cell.length_b   1.000
_cell.length_c   1.000
_cell.angle_alpha   90.00
_cell.angle_beta   90.00
_cell.angle_gamma   90.00
#
_symmetry.space_group_name_H-M   'P 1'
#
loop_
_entity.id
_entity.type
_entity.pdbx_description
1 polymer ?
#
loop_
_entity_poly.entity_id
_entity_poly.type
_entity_poly.pdbx_seq_one_letter_code
_entity_poly.pdbx_strand_id
1 'polypeptide(L)'
;MKTHFKTLFVVFFLLSISIHCQVTNSQEFLNSRNITSMDLRSTGVKGDAYLNTDFMPARLSLDNTIYSMRFNAYQDEMEVEKDDKLYDLKKQPGYQITFLTTNKVYAIYNFDQANQVKTGFFVVLFQGDKVSLLLKEKIEFFEEVKPKTGYDKYQPPKLERVDDKFYMSRDGVTAIELPRRKKEILSLFLEKAGDVESYAKKNKLSFNKNEELAKIFAYY
;
A
#
# COMPACT_ATOMS: atom_id res chain seq x y z
N MET A 1 52.62 -44.41 -43.92
CA MET A 1 52.28 -43.52 -42.78
C MET A 1 50.77 -43.41 -42.70
N LYS A 2 50.12 -44.19 -41.83
CA LYS A 2 48.66 -44.17 -41.66
C LYS A 2 48.32 -43.54 -40.31
N THR A 3 47.57 -42.47 -40.38
CA THR A 3 47.03 -41.64 -39.31
C THR A 3 45.85 -42.34 -38.63
N HIS A 4 45.81 -42.32 -37.29
CA HIS A 4 44.61 -42.66 -36.53
C HIS A 4 44.17 -41.43 -35.72
N PHE A 5 43.11 -40.81 -36.22
CA PHE A 5 42.39 -39.69 -35.61
C PHE A 5 41.43 -40.27 -34.57
N LYS A 6 41.63 -39.96 -33.28
CA LYS A 6 40.66 -40.28 -32.22
C LYS A 6 39.65 -39.15 -32.14
N THR A 7 38.45 -39.39 -32.65
CA THR A 7 37.33 -38.45 -32.61
C THR A 7 36.67 -38.49 -31.23
N LEU A 8 36.78 -37.40 -30.47
CA LEU A 8 36.08 -37.16 -29.22
C LEU A 8 34.66 -36.66 -29.55
N PHE A 9 33.64 -37.44 -29.20
CA PHE A 9 32.24 -37.07 -29.44
C PHE A 9 31.70 -36.31 -28.20
N VAL A 10 31.64 -34.99 -28.27
CA VAL A 10 30.99 -34.14 -27.25
C VAL A 10 29.53 -33.97 -27.65
N VAL A 11 28.63 -34.64 -26.95
CA VAL A 11 27.18 -34.45 -27.10
C VAL A 11 26.78 -33.18 -26.36
N PHE A 12 26.45 -32.14 -27.11
CA PHE A 12 25.95 -30.87 -26.58
C PHE A 12 24.44 -31.02 -26.30
N PHE A 13 24.07 -31.19 -25.03
CA PHE A 13 22.68 -31.29 -24.58
C PHE A 13 22.07 -29.88 -24.53
N LEU A 14 21.37 -29.48 -25.61
CA LEU A 14 20.61 -28.23 -25.65
C LEU A 14 19.33 -28.38 -24.81
N LEU A 15 19.42 -28.06 -23.52
CA LEU A 15 18.25 -27.81 -22.69
C LEU A 15 17.62 -26.48 -23.11
N SER A 16 16.53 -26.55 -23.85
CA SER A 16 15.67 -25.42 -24.17
C SER A 16 15.01 -24.89 -22.89
N ILE A 17 15.60 -23.86 -22.30
CA ILE A 17 14.98 -23.07 -21.24
C ILE A 17 13.82 -22.30 -21.87
N SER A 18 12.61 -22.84 -21.73
CA SER A 18 11.40 -22.17 -22.15
C SER A 18 11.03 -21.14 -21.08
N ILE A 19 11.50 -19.89 -21.26
CA ILE A 19 11.07 -18.76 -20.46
C ILE A 19 9.60 -18.50 -20.81
N HIS A 20 8.68 -18.97 -19.96
CA HIS A 20 7.28 -18.62 -20.08
C HIS A 20 7.09 -17.23 -19.48
N CYS A 21 7.00 -16.20 -20.32
CA CYS A 21 6.51 -14.90 -19.89
C CYS A 21 4.98 -15.00 -19.81
N GLN A 22 4.43 -15.22 -18.62
CA GLN A 22 2.99 -15.12 -18.40
C GLN A 22 2.61 -13.64 -18.48
N VAL A 23 1.78 -13.27 -19.47
CA VAL A 23 1.11 -11.97 -19.48
C VAL A 23 -0.01 -12.04 -18.45
N THR A 24 0.24 -11.47 -17.27
CA THR A 24 -0.77 -11.40 -16.21
C THR A 24 -1.89 -10.45 -16.64
N ASN A 25 -3.12 -10.95 -16.73
CA ASN A 25 -4.28 -10.13 -17.03
C ASN A 25 -4.78 -9.45 -15.74
N SER A 26 -4.67 -8.13 -15.68
CA SER A 26 -5.20 -7.27 -14.62
C SER A 26 -6.68 -7.52 -14.28
N GLN A 27 -7.50 -7.98 -15.24
CA GLN A 27 -8.90 -8.31 -15.00
C GLN A 27 -9.08 -9.48 -14.03
N GLU A 28 -8.10 -10.37 -13.90
CA GLU A 28 -8.12 -11.46 -12.91
C GLU A 28 -8.02 -10.95 -11.47
N PHE A 29 -7.59 -9.69 -11.29
CA PHE A 29 -7.50 -9.04 -9.98
C PHE A 29 -8.77 -8.28 -9.59
N LEU A 30 -9.80 -8.27 -10.44
CA LEU A 30 -11.09 -7.66 -10.14
C LEU A 30 -12.04 -8.69 -9.54
N ASN A 31 -12.50 -8.43 -8.31
CA ASN A 31 -13.59 -9.18 -7.70
C ASN A 31 -14.90 -8.44 -7.96
N SER A 32 -15.89 -9.13 -8.51
CA SER A 32 -17.23 -8.57 -8.64
C SER A 32 -17.77 -8.22 -7.25
N ARG A 33 -18.17 -6.98 -7.05
CA ARG A 33 -18.80 -6.57 -5.80
C ARG A 33 -20.27 -6.98 -5.84
N ASN A 34 -20.65 -7.92 -4.97
CA ASN A 34 -22.07 -8.08 -4.67
C ASN A 34 -22.48 -6.84 -3.87
N ILE A 35 -23.42 -6.06 -4.39
CA ILE A 35 -23.94 -4.86 -3.71
C ILE A 35 -24.78 -5.33 -2.51
N THR A 36 -24.12 -5.75 -1.44
CA THR A 36 -24.70 -5.96 -0.11
C THR A 36 -24.15 -4.97 0.89
N SER A 37 -23.31 -4.02 0.46
CA SER A 37 -22.92 -2.87 1.27
C SER A 37 -24.17 -2.05 1.55
N MET A 38 -24.71 -2.20 2.76
CA MET A 38 -25.64 -1.26 3.36
C MET A 38 -25.04 0.13 3.16
N ASP A 39 -25.66 0.94 2.31
CA ASP A 39 -25.24 2.32 2.11
C ASP A 39 -25.39 3.02 3.46
N LEU A 40 -24.28 3.25 4.17
CA LEU A 40 -24.30 3.93 5.48
C LEU A 40 -24.89 5.34 5.36
N ARG A 41 -25.06 5.88 4.15
CA ARG A 41 -25.83 7.11 3.92
C ARG A 41 -27.32 6.93 4.23
N SER A 42 -27.86 5.72 4.09
CA SER A 42 -29.25 5.40 4.46
C SER A 42 -29.46 5.30 5.98
N THR A 43 -28.39 5.30 6.79
CA THR A 43 -28.45 5.14 8.26
C THR A 43 -28.18 6.43 9.04
N GLY A 44 -28.11 7.59 8.37
CA GLY A 44 -27.90 8.88 9.02
C GLY A 44 -26.48 9.11 9.55
N VAL A 45 -25.52 8.30 9.11
CA VAL A 45 -24.10 8.43 9.45
C VAL A 45 -23.51 9.67 8.77
N LYS A 46 -22.80 10.51 9.53
CA LYS A 46 -22.12 11.69 8.99
C LYS A 46 -20.74 11.34 8.44
N GLY A 47 -20.31 12.03 7.38
CA GLY A 47 -19.00 11.83 6.75
C GLY A 47 -19.02 10.79 5.64
N ASP A 48 -17.85 10.50 5.08
CA ASP A 48 -17.68 9.59 3.94
C ASP A 48 -16.67 8.49 4.27
N ALA A 49 -16.81 7.34 3.61
CA ALA A 49 -15.86 6.22 3.69
C ALA A 49 -14.59 6.43 2.85
N TYR A 50 -14.53 7.53 2.09
CA TYR A 50 -13.53 7.79 1.06
C TYR A 50 -12.73 9.04 1.40
N LEU A 51 -11.42 9.01 1.16
CA LEU A 51 -10.59 10.21 1.22
C LEU A 51 -10.80 11.13 0.01
N ASN A 52 -11.12 10.53 -1.13
CA ASN A 52 -11.61 11.22 -2.31
C ASN A 52 -12.84 10.44 -2.80
N THR A 53 -13.99 11.11 -2.85
CA THR A 53 -15.27 10.51 -3.26
C THR A 53 -15.29 10.16 -4.74
N ASP A 54 -14.53 10.90 -5.54
CA ASP A 54 -14.53 10.81 -6.98
C ASP A 54 -13.58 9.72 -7.45
N PHE A 55 -14.00 8.98 -8.47
CA PHE A 55 -13.09 8.09 -9.15
C PHE A 55 -12.06 8.88 -9.95
N MET A 56 -10.82 8.44 -9.86
CA MET A 56 -9.67 9.05 -10.52
C MET A 56 -9.00 8.04 -11.44
N PRO A 57 -8.38 8.51 -12.54
CA PRO A 57 -7.62 7.64 -13.43
C PRO A 57 -6.41 7.05 -12.69
N ALA A 58 -6.28 5.73 -12.72
CA ALA A 58 -5.18 5.00 -12.13
C ALA A 58 -4.75 3.84 -13.02
N ARG A 59 -3.50 3.40 -12.87
CA ARG A 59 -2.93 2.27 -13.60
C ARG A 59 -2.39 1.23 -12.62
N LEU A 60 -2.58 -0.05 -12.94
CA LEU A 60 -1.93 -1.15 -12.24
C LEU A 60 -0.55 -1.42 -12.85
N SER A 61 0.44 -1.78 -12.04
CA SER A 61 1.77 -2.16 -12.56
C SER A 61 1.78 -3.47 -13.36
N LEU A 62 0.64 -4.15 -13.49
CA LEU A 62 0.46 -5.41 -14.20
C LEU A 62 0.29 -5.19 -15.71
N ASP A 63 -0.26 -4.05 -16.12
CA ASP A 63 -0.54 -3.73 -17.51
C ASP A 63 -0.50 -2.22 -17.78
N ASN A 64 -0.94 -1.80 -18.97
CA ASN A 64 -1.05 -0.39 -19.33
C ASN A 64 -2.49 0.12 -19.37
N THR A 65 -3.43 -0.63 -18.81
CA THR A 65 -4.84 -0.26 -18.80
C THR A 65 -5.06 0.87 -17.78
N ILE A 66 -5.81 1.89 -18.19
CA ILE A 66 -6.24 2.96 -17.28
C ILE A 66 -7.61 2.59 -16.74
N TYR A 67 -7.70 2.55 -15.41
CA TYR A 67 -8.90 2.27 -14.66
C TYR A 67 -9.43 3.54 -14.00
N SER A 68 -10.75 3.63 -13.86
CA SER A 68 -11.40 4.60 -12.99
C SER A 68 -11.42 4.00 -11.59
N MET A 69 -10.63 4.53 -10.65
CA MET A 69 -10.45 3.93 -9.31
C MET A 69 -10.67 4.93 -8.17
N ARG A 70 -11.09 4.45 -7.00
CA ARG A 70 -11.06 5.23 -5.75
C ARG A 70 -10.72 4.34 -4.56
N PHE A 71 -10.23 4.97 -3.49
CA PHE A 71 -9.85 4.25 -2.27
C PHE A 71 -10.88 4.46 -1.17
N ASN A 72 -11.51 3.36 -0.75
CA ASN A 72 -12.38 3.29 0.42
C ASN A 72 -11.51 3.06 1.65
N ALA A 73 -11.16 4.13 2.36
CA ALA A 73 -10.25 4.09 3.51
C ALA A 73 -10.91 3.55 4.79
N TYR A 74 -12.23 3.34 4.79
CA TYR A 74 -12.94 2.65 5.87
C TYR A 74 -12.83 1.13 5.76
N GLN A 75 -13.09 0.59 4.56
CA GLN A 75 -13.02 -0.86 4.27
C GLN A 75 -11.62 -1.32 3.83
N ASP A 76 -10.71 -0.37 3.62
CA ASP A 76 -9.38 -0.59 3.05
C ASP A 76 -9.45 -1.26 1.67
N GLU A 77 -10.36 -0.80 0.81
CA GLU A 77 -10.65 -1.38 -0.51
C GLU A 77 -10.34 -0.41 -1.65
N MET A 78 -9.74 -0.93 -2.72
CA MET A 78 -9.57 -0.20 -3.97
C MET A 78 -10.72 -0.56 -4.89
N GLU A 79 -11.63 0.38 -5.08
CA GLU A 79 -12.80 0.21 -5.92
C GLU A 79 -12.46 0.61 -7.36
N VAL A 80 -12.92 -0.19 -8.31
CA VAL A 80 -12.71 -0.02 -9.75
C VAL A 80 -14.06 0.06 -10.43
N GLU A 81 -14.28 1.16 -11.13
CA GLU A 81 -15.44 1.34 -11.99
C GLU A 81 -15.09 0.93 -13.43
N LYS A 82 -15.86 -0.01 -13.96
CA LYS A 82 -15.71 -0.52 -15.33
C LYS A 82 -17.07 -0.96 -15.87
N ASP A 83 -17.42 -0.51 -17.09
CA ASP A 83 -18.67 -0.85 -17.77
C ASP A 83 -19.92 -0.65 -16.88
N ASP A 84 -19.98 0.51 -16.20
CA ASP A 84 -21.02 0.90 -15.22
C ASP A 84 -21.19 -0.08 -14.05
N LYS A 85 -20.16 -0.90 -13.78
CA LYS A 85 -20.11 -1.85 -12.67
C LYS A 85 -18.96 -1.54 -11.75
N LEU A 86 -19.17 -1.86 -10.47
CA LEU A 86 -18.18 -1.70 -9.42
C LEU A 86 -17.51 -3.03 -9.09
N TYR A 87 -16.20 -3.01 -9.02
CA TYR A 87 -15.35 -4.13 -8.66
C TYR A 87 -14.42 -3.72 -7.52
N ASP A 88 -14.02 -4.69 -6.70
CA ASP A 88 -12.97 -4.48 -5.71
C ASP A 88 -11.68 -5.15 -6.20
N LEU A 89 -10.57 -4.45 -6.07
CA LEU A 89 -9.27 -5.00 -6.42
C LEU A 89 -8.81 -6.01 -5.35
N LYS A 90 -8.37 -7.20 -5.78
CA LYS A 90 -7.85 -8.24 -4.90
C LYS A 90 -6.67 -7.72 -4.09
N LYS A 91 -6.77 -7.77 -2.76
CA LYS A 91 -5.69 -7.42 -1.82
C LYS A 91 -4.61 -8.50 -1.83
N GLN A 92 -3.81 -8.56 -2.89
CA GLN A 92 -2.71 -9.50 -3.06
C GLN A 92 -1.40 -8.72 -3.29
N PRO A 93 -0.32 -9.01 -2.54
CA PRO A 93 1.00 -8.43 -2.81
C PRO A 93 1.50 -8.77 -4.23
N GLY A 94 2.38 -7.92 -4.77
CA GLY A 94 3.05 -8.16 -6.05
C GLY A 94 2.69 -7.20 -7.18
N TYR A 95 1.85 -6.20 -6.93
CA TYR A 95 1.60 -5.11 -7.87
C TYR A 95 1.35 -3.78 -7.15
N GLN A 96 1.43 -2.69 -7.91
CA GLN A 96 1.19 -1.33 -7.44
C GLN A 96 0.04 -0.67 -8.21
N ILE A 97 -0.60 0.31 -7.59
CA ILE A 97 -1.62 1.17 -8.19
C ILE A 97 -1.07 2.59 -8.22
N THR A 98 -0.97 3.19 -9.39
CA THR A 98 -0.53 4.59 -9.55
C THR A 98 -1.71 5.44 -9.96
N PHE A 99 -2.14 6.36 -9.10
CA PHE A 99 -3.12 7.39 -9.44
C PHE A 99 -2.46 8.48 -10.29
N LEU A 100 -2.93 8.67 -11.52
CA LEU A 100 -2.27 9.52 -12.51
C LEU A 100 -2.44 11.01 -12.19
N THR A 101 -3.54 11.41 -11.55
CA THR A 101 -3.81 12.81 -11.20
C THR A 101 -2.91 13.30 -10.06
N THR A 102 -2.61 12.45 -9.09
CA THR A 102 -1.90 12.82 -7.85
C THR A 102 -0.47 12.28 -7.79
N ASN A 103 -0.09 11.40 -8.72
CA ASN A 103 1.11 10.56 -8.64
C ASN A 103 1.19 9.70 -7.37
N LYS A 104 0.09 9.53 -6.65
CA LYS A 104 0.05 8.71 -5.44
C LYS A 104 0.15 7.23 -5.86
N VAL A 105 1.09 6.51 -5.24
CA VAL A 105 1.30 5.08 -5.47
C VAL A 105 0.81 4.31 -4.26
N TYR A 106 -0.06 3.32 -4.47
CA TYR A 106 -0.43 2.33 -3.47
C TYR A 106 0.20 0.98 -3.78
N ALA A 107 0.53 0.25 -2.72
CA ALA A 107 0.98 -1.14 -2.79
C ALA A 107 0.36 -1.94 -1.64
N ILE A 108 0.34 -3.26 -1.79
CA ILE A 108 -0.30 -4.18 -0.84
C ILE A 108 0.77 -4.82 0.04
N TYR A 109 0.59 -4.74 1.35
CA TYR A 109 1.49 -5.36 2.34
C TYR A 109 0.69 -6.12 3.39
N ASN A 110 1.34 -7.14 3.97
CA ASN A 110 0.89 -7.78 5.19
C ASN A 110 1.34 -6.96 6.41
N PHE A 111 0.51 -6.85 7.43
CA PHE A 111 0.84 -6.12 8.65
C PHE A 111 0.11 -6.71 9.85
N ASP A 112 0.68 -6.51 11.05
CA ASP A 112 -0.02 -6.88 12.28
C ASP A 112 -1.06 -5.82 12.62
N GLN A 113 -2.29 -6.27 12.88
CA GLN A 113 -3.33 -5.47 13.47
C GLN A 113 -3.98 -6.25 14.61
N ALA A 114 -3.68 -5.85 15.85
CA ALA A 114 -4.19 -6.48 17.06
C ALA A 114 -3.85 -7.98 17.14
N ASN A 115 -2.57 -8.33 16.92
CA ASN A 115 -2.06 -9.71 16.94
C ASN A 115 -2.66 -10.62 15.86
N GLN A 116 -3.16 -10.02 14.77
CA GLN A 116 -3.64 -10.73 13.60
C GLN A 116 -2.94 -10.19 12.36
N VAL A 117 -2.41 -11.08 11.55
CA VAL A 117 -1.89 -10.70 10.23
C VAL A 117 -3.07 -10.32 9.34
N LYS A 118 -3.03 -9.09 8.84
CA LYS A 118 -3.95 -8.55 7.84
C LYS A 118 -3.19 -8.16 6.59
N THR A 119 -3.90 -8.04 5.49
CA THR A 119 -3.36 -7.55 4.21
C THR A 119 -4.13 -6.29 3.82
N GLY A 120 -3.41 -5.23 3.44
CA GLY A 120 -4.03 -3.94 3.19
C GLY A 120 -3.25 -3.04 2.24
N PHE A 121 -3.87 -1.95 1.82
CA PHE A 121 -3.23 -0.97 0.95
C PHE A 121 -2.44 0.05 1.76
N PHE A 122 -1.29 0.43 1.22
CA PHE A 122 -0.39 1.43 1.79
C PHE A 122 0.05 2.38 0.69
N VAL A 123 0.10 3.68 1.00
CA VAL A 123 0.77 4.64 0.13
C VAL A 123 2.28 4.43 0.25
N VAL A 124 2.96 4.32 -0.88
CA VAL A 124 4.42 4.21 -0.95
C VAL A 124 5.01 5.62 -0.93
N LEU A 125 5.60 6.01 0.19
CA LEU A 125 6.27 7.32 0.33
C LEU A 125 7.72 7.28 -0.17
N PHE A 126 8.37 6.13 0.00
CA PHE A 126 9.70 5.86 -0.54
C PHE A 126 9.84 4.36 -0.79
N GLN A 127 10.40 3.98 -1.93
CA GLN A 127 10.73 2.62 -2.30
C GLN A 127 12.24 2.54 -2.54
N GLY A 128 12.95 1.79 -1.69
CA GLY A 128 14.38 1.52 -1.83
C GLY A 128 14.68 0.03 -1.74
N ASP A 129 15.88 -0.36 -2.13
CA ASP A 129 16.29 -1.77 -2.19
C ASP A 129 16.38 -2.44 -0.81
N LYS A 130 16.70 -1.68 0.23
CA LYS A 130 16.89 -2.18 1.60
C LYS A 130 15.68 -1.94 2.51
N VAL A 131 14.96 -0.85 2.24
CA VAL A 131 13.83 -0.42 3.05
C VAL A 131 12.88 0.41 2.21
N SER A 132 11.59 0.23 2.45
CA SER A 132 10.53 1.07 1.91
C SER A 132 9.81 1.77 3.05
N LEU A 133 9.43 3.03 2.84
CA LEU A 133 8.59 3.80 3.75
C LEU A 133 7.17 3.84 3.22
N LEU A 134 6.23 3.47 4.08
CA LEU A 134 4.84 3.27 3.77
C LEU A 134 3.96 4.11 4.69
N LEU A 135 2.79 4.49 4.22
CA LEU A 135 1.79 5.23 4.97
C LEU A 135 0.44 4.52 4.86
N LYS A 136 -0.18 4.22 6.01
CA LYS A 136 -1.54 3.69 6.08
C LYS A 136 -2.50 4.85 6.33
N GLU A 137 -3.34 5.11 5.33
CA GLU A 137 -4.47 6.04 5.44
C GLU A 137 -5.70 5.29 5.94
N LYS A 138 -6.49 5.88 6.85
CA LYS A 138 -7.64 5.21 7.46
C LYS A 138 -8.79 6.16 7.79
N ILE A 139 -10.01 5.67 7.59
CA ILE A 139 -11.24 6.26 8.12
C ILE A 139 -11.81 5.28 9.15
N GLU A 140 -12.25 5.79 10.30
CA GLU A 140 -12.87 4.99 11.35
C GLU A 140 -14.34 5.37 11.53
N PHE A 141 -15.14 4.37 11.90
CA PHE A 141 -16.53 4.56 12.31
C PHE A 141 -16.59 4.81 13.81
N PHE A 142 -17.24 5.91 14.17
CA PHE A 142 -17.52 6.28 15.55
C PHE A 142 -19.02 6.11 15.79
N GLU A 143 -19.36 5.30 16.78
CA GLU A 143 -20.74 5.05 17.20
C GLU A 143 -21.43 6.32 17.72
N GLU A 144 -22.76 6.32 17.73
CA GLU A 144 -23.53 7.42 18.28
C GLU A 144 -23.25 7.63 19.78
N VAL A 145 -23.20 8.90 20.20
CA VAL A 145 -23.09 9.27 21.61
C VAL A 145 -24.36 9.99 22.03
N LYS A 146 -25.20 9.30 22.82
CA LYS A 146 -26.43 9.87 23.40
C LYS A 146 -26.08 10.78 24.59
N PRO A 147 -26.75 11.94 24.71
CA PRO A 147 -26.65 12.77 25.91
C PRO A 147 -26.99 11.96 27.15
N LYS A 148 -26.13 11.99 28.17
CA LYS A 148 -26.42 11.37 29.47
C LYS A 148 -27.06 12.37 30.43
N THR A 149 -26.81 13.65 30.21
CA THR A 149 -27.32 14.77 31.00
C THR A 149 -27.93 15.85 30.09
N GLY A 150 -28.70 16.79 30.65
CA GLY A 150 -29.26 17.92 29.91
C GLY A 150 -28.24 18.91 29.34
N TYR A 151 -26.95 18.78 29.69
CA TYR A 151 -25.86 19.61 29.17
C TYR A 151 -25.06 18.93 28.06
N ASP A 152 -25.23 17.62 27.88
CA ASP A 152 -24.50 16.87 26.86
C ASP A 152 -25.11 17.10 25.46
N LYS A 153 -24.25 17.29 24.47
CA LYS A 153 -24.69 17.38 23.07
C LYS A 153 -24.74 15.99 22.45
N TYR A 154 -25.82 15.71 21.73
CA TYR A 154 -25.92 14.50 20.92
C TYR A 154 -24.82 14.50 19.85
N GLN A 155 -24.13 13.37 19.71
CA GLN A 155 -23.20 13.13 18.61
C GLN A 155 -23.74 11.99 17.74
N PRO A 156 -24.12 12.27 16.48
CA PRO A 156 -24.55 11.24 15.56
C PRO A 156 -23.38 10.30 15.20
N PRO A 157 -23.67 9.07 14.76
CA PRO A 157 -22.63 8.17 14.28
C PRO A 157 -21.93 8.81 13.08
N LYS A 158 -20.61 8.64 12.98
CA LYS A 158 -19.82 9.30 11.93
C LYS A 158 -18.67 8.44 11.42
N LEU A 159 -18.31 8.65 10.16
CA LEU A 159 -17.06 8.24 9.56
C LEU A 159 -16.12 9.44 9.54
N GLU A 160 -14.92 9.27 10.11
CA GLU A 160 -13.94 10.35 10.18
C GLU A 160 -12.53 9.83 9.92
N ARG A 161 -11.72 10.62 9.22
CA ARG A 161 -10.30 10.33 8.99
C ARG A 161 -9.55 10.38 10.31
N VAL A 162 -8.77 9.35 10.58
CA VAL A 162 -7.85 9.31 11.73
C VAL A 162 -6.43 9.61 11.28
N ASP A 163 -5.54 9.88 12.24
CA ASP A 163 -4.13 10.13 11.97
C ASP A 163 -3.52 8.97 11.18
N ASP A 164 -2.86 9.30 10.07
CA ASP A 164 -2.16 8.33 9.25
C ASP A 164 -1.02 7.69 10.05
N LYS A 165 -0.75 6.41 9.80
CA LYS A 165 0.31 5.67 10.46
C LYS A 165 1.43 5.34 9.49
N PHE A 166 2.67 5.55 9.90
CA PHE A 166 3.84 5.17 9.11
C PHE A 166 4.22 3.73 9.36
N TYR A 167 4.69 3.06 8.32
CA TYR A 167 5.21 1.70 8.36
C TYR A 167 6.51 1.63 7.57
N MET A 168 7.34 0.62 7.84
CA MET A 168 8.45 0.25 6.97
C MET A 168 8.37 -1.22 6.56
N SER A 169 8.93 -1.52 5.40
CA SER A 169 9.14 -2.91 4.95
C SER A 169 10.59 -3.08 4.50
N ARG A 170 11.18 -4.23 4.83
CA ARG A 170 12.54 -4.63 4.41
C ARG A 170 12.54 -5.80 3.42
N ASP A 171 11.47 -6.59 3.44
CA ASP A 171 11.27 -7.78 2.62
C ASP A 171 10.36 -7.52 1.40
N GLY A 172 9.74 -6.33 1.32
CA GLY A 172 8.78 -5.97 0.28
C GLY A 172 7.41 -6.63 0.44
N VAL A 173 7.17 -7.33 1.56
CA VAL A 173 5.94 -8.11 1.80
C VAL A 173 5.28 -7.75 3.12
N THR A 174 6.08 -7.58 4.17
CA THR A 174 5.62 -7.32 5.53
C THR A 174 5.91 -5.87 5.90
N ALA A 175 4.88 -5.15 6.34
CA ALA A 175 4.94 -3.80 6.84
C ALA A 175 4.88 -3.80 8.38
N ILE A 176 5.85 -3.14 9.00
CA ILE A 176 5.98 -2.99 10.46
C ILE A 176 5.69 -1.55 10.82
N GLU A 177 4.77 -1.31 11.75
CA GLU A 177 4.40 0.04 12.20
C GLU A 177 5.62 0.75 12.79
N LEU A 178 5.85 2.00 12.36
CA LEU A 178 6.89 2.82 12.94
C LEU A 178 6.48 3.28 14.34
N PRO A 179 7.42 3.29 15.30
CA PRO A 179 7.18 3.91 16.59
C PRO A 179 6.97 5.42 16.43
N ARG A 180 6.25 6.03 17.38
CA ARG A 180 5.96 7.47 17.33
C ARG A 180 7.13 8.36 17.75
N ARG A 181 8.09 7.81 18.50
CA ARG A 181 9.18 8.61 19.07
C ARG A 181 10.38 8.61 18.15
N LYS A 182 10.92 9.80 17.86
CA LYS A 182 12.13 9.99 17.05
C LYS A 182 13.27 9.03 17.42
N LYS A 183 13.57 8.87 18.71
CA LYS A 183 14.66 7.97 19.18
C LYS A 183 14.42 6.51 18.79
N GLU A 184 13.17 6.07 18.88
CA GLU A 184 12.77 4.71 18.54
C GLU A 184 12.81 4.53 17.01
N ILE A 185 12.35 5.52 16.23
CA ILE A 185 12.49 5.50 14.75
C ILE A 185 13.97 5.42 14.37
N LEU A 186 14.84 6.19 15.00
CA LEU A 186 16.28 6.16 14.72
C LEU A 186 16.90 4.79 14.98
N SER A 187 16.44 4.07 16.00
CA SER A 187 16.94 2.71 16.30
C SER A 187 16.67 1.71 15.17
N LEU A 188 15.67 1.96 14.32
CA LEU A 188 15.38 1.12 13.17
C LEU A 188 16.47 1.17 12.11
N PHE A 189 17.31 2.21 12.08
CA PHE A 189 18.45 2.34 11.16
C PHE A 189 19.72 1.63 11.65
N LEU A 190 19.66 0.92 12.79
CA LEU A 190 20.74 0.10 13.33
C LEU A 190 22.05 0.92 13.45
N GLU A 191 23.16 0.40 12.91
CA GLU A 191 24.48 1.03 12.94
C GLU A 191 24.53 2.42 12.27
N LYS A 192 23.56 2.73 11.38
CA LYS A 192 23.47 4.02 10.68
C LYS A 192 22.63 5.06 11.38
N ALA A 193 22.09 4.77 12.57
CA ALA A 193 21.25 5.70 13.33
C ALA A 193 21.92 7.08 13.55
N GLY A 194 23.22 7.11 13.87
CA GLY A 194 23.96 8.36 14.09
C GLY A 194 24.14 9.21 12.82
N ASP A 195 24.44 8.55 11.70
CA ASP A 195 24.58 9.19 10.38
C ASP A 195 23.24 9.79 9.93
N VAL A 196 22.16 9.00 10.06
CA VAL A 196 20.79 9.41 9.71
C VAL A 196 20.33 10.58 10.59
N GLU A 197 20.59 10.54 11.90
CA GLU A 197 20.23 11.64 12.79
C GLU A 197 20.97 12.93 12.42
N SER A 198 22.25 12.84 12.11
CA SER A 198 23.08 13.98 11.71
C SER A 198 22.59 14.59 10.40
N TYR A 199 22.26 13.75 9.41
CA TYR A 199 21.65 14.18 8.15
C TYR A 199 20.31 14.89 8.37
N ALA A 200 19.40 14.29 9.16
CA ALA A 200 18.10 14.87 9.44
C ALA A 200 18.22 16.24 10.15
N LYS A 201 19.13 16.36 11.12
CA LYS A 201 19.40 17.63 11.82
C LYS A 201 19.95 18.70 10.87
N LYS A 202 20.97 18.37 10.08
CA LYS A 202 21.60 19.30 9.12
C LYS A 202 20.58 19.87 8.14
N ASN A 203 19.64 19.04 7.68
CA ASN A 203 18.61 19.40 6.71
C ASN A 203 17.29 19.84 7.35
N LYS A 204 17.21 19.96 8.68
CA LYS A 204 16.01 20.34 9.45
C LYS A 204 14.77 19.49 9.13
N LEU A 205 14.98 18.18 8.93
CA LEU A 205 13.92 17.23 8.59
C LEU A 205 13.17 16.73 9.83
N SER A 206 11.85 16.67 9.71
CA SER A 206 10.89 16.14 10.67
C SER A 206 10.65 14.66 10.43
N PHE A 207 10.55 13.93 11.53
CA PHE A 207 10.20 12.50 11.52
C PHE A 207 8.69 12.25 11.46
N ASN A 208 7.88 13.32 11.46
CA ASN A 208 6.42 13.24 11.51
C ASN A 208 5.74 13.74 10.22
N LYS A 209 6.52 14.17 9.21
CA LYS A 209 6.00 14.69 7.95
C LYS A 209 6.37 13.76 6.81
N ASN A 210 5.40 13.41 5.97
CA ASN A 210 5.54 12.42 4.91
C ASN A 210 6.77 12.67 4.02
N GLU A 211 6.90 13.87 3.44
CA GLU A 211 7.99 14.21 2.52
C GLU A 211 9.37 14.26 3.20
N GLU A 212 9.43 14.78 4.43
CA GLU A 212 10.69 14.92 5.17
C GLU A 212 11.16 13.56 5.70
N LEU A 213 10.24 12.69 6.14
CA LEU A 213 10.53 11.32 6.53
C LEU A 213 10.95 10.47 5.32
N ALA A 214 10.32 10.66 4.16
CA ALA A 214 10.75 10.01 2.92
C ALA A 214 12.19 10.36 2.56
N LYS A 215 12.59 11.64 2.71
CA LYS A 215 13.99 12.08 2.52
C LYS A 215 14.96 11.45 3.52
N ILE A 216 14.51 11.20 4.75
CA ILE A 216 15.31 10.51 5.77
C ILE A 216 15.53 9.05 5.37
N PHE A 217 14.47 8.34 4.96
CA PHE A 217 14.57 6.95 4.51
C PHE A 217 15.39 6.81 3.22
N ALA A 218 15.29 7.77 2.30
CA ALA A 218 16.07 7.78 1.07
C ALA A 218 17.58 7.96 1.28
N TYR A 219 18.01 8.51 2.41
CA TYR A 219 19.43 8.67 2.75
C TYR A 219 20.07 7.38 3.29
N TYR A 220 19.28 6.47 3.87
CA TYR A 220 19.74 5.25 4.53
C TYR A 220 19.97 4.09 3.56
#